data_AF-T2SX07-F1
#
_entry.id   AF-T2SX07-F1
#
_cell.length_a   1.000
_cell.length_b   1.000
_cell.length_c   1.000
_cell.angle_alpha   90.00
_cell.angle_beta   90.00
_cell.angle_gamma   90.00
#
_symmetry.space_group_name_H-M   'P 1'
#
loop_
_entity.id
_entity.type
_entity.pdbx_description
1 polymer ?
#
loop_
_entity_poly.entity_id
_entity_poly.type
_entity_poly.pdbx_seq_one_letter_code
_entity_poly.pdbx_strand_id
1 'polypeptide(L)'
;MQDYRTLTLENIYAPDEITDALSLLQSCGIESIVNPSNITLNFDIVDLKMLESTTQNTLVQKTLEELYKIRSFSSQNGKIVFKSFNKAKKVANKKQNAKARLAYESYKKEFSKETNEIQSYLNQIYCEDSLEFLKKLPNNCIDIVLTSPPYNFGINYNATQDTNLWQEYFNTLFAIFKECIRVLKSGGRIIVNIQPMFSDYIPTHHFISKFFIDEGLIWKGEILWEKNNYNCKYCTWGSWKSPAAPYLKYSWEFIEIFCKNSLKKEGDKNSIDITDDEFKKWVYGKWNFAPERNMKQYGHDAMFPEELVKRCLKLFSYQNDIVLDPFNGAGTTTKVAKQLGRRFIGIDISEKYCEVAKERLKETTNLFNAGV
;
A
#
# COMPACT_ATOMS: atom_id res chain seq x y z
N MET A 1 -26.16 -6.29 12.35
CA MET A 1 -25.73 -4.88 12.41
C MET A 1 -26.84 -4.15 13.14
N GLN A 2 -26.61 -3.83 14.41
CA GLN A 2 -27.57 -3.12 15.24
C GLN A 2 -27.69 -1.70 14.68
N ASP A 3 -28.92 -1.22 14.44
CA ASP A 3 -29.14 0.16 14.06
C ASP A 3 -28.76 1.02 15.27
N TYR A 4 -27.74 1.87 15.17
CA TYR A 4 -27.24 2.65 16.31
C TYR A 4 -28.24 3.69 16.84
N ARG A 5 -29.42 3.77 16.20
CA ARG A 5 -30.55 4.61 16.56
C ARG A 5 -31.60 3.89 17.39
N THR A 6 -31.41 2.60 17.68
CA THR A 6 -32.34 1.80 18.46
C THR A 6 -31.60 1.01 19.54
N LEU A 7 -31.98 1.21 20.79
CA LEU A 7 -31.50 0.48 21.95
C LEU A 7 -32.67 -0.29 22.57
N THR A 8 -32.45 -1.55 22.94
CA THR A 8 -33.47 -2.36 23.62
C THR A 8 -32.95 -2.71 25.00
N LEU A 9 -33.70 -2.34 26.02
CA LEU A 9 -33.47 -2.65 27.42
C LEU A 9 -34.49 -3.69 27.90
N GLU A 10 -34.11 -4.57 28.82
CA GLU A 10 -35.07 -5.48 29.46
C GLU A 10 -36.06 -4.67 30.32
N ASN A 11 -37.36 -5.01 30.25
CA ASN A 11 -38.38 -4.32 31.03
C ASN A 11 -38.54 -4.98 32.41
N ILE A 12 -37.62 -4.65 33.32
CA ILE A 12 -37.57 -5.18 34.70
C ILE A 12 -37.83 -4.08 35.76
N TYR A 13 -38.27 -2.90 35.33
CA TYR A 13 -38.44 -1.70 36.15
C TYR A 13 -39.87 -1.56 36.68
N ALA A 14 -40.06 -0.83 37.78
CA ALA A 14 -41.39 -0.60 38.34
C ALA A 14 -42.23 0.33 37.42
N PRO A 15 -43.56 0.18 37.35
CA PRO A 15 -44.42 1.02 36.48
C PRO A 15 -44.26 2.53 36.71
N ASP A 16 -44.06 2.95 37.96
CA ASP A 16 -43.87 4.36 38.31
C ASP A 16 -42.50 4.89 37.81
N GLU A 17 -41.44 4.07 37.94
CA GLU A 17 -40.10 4.41 37.42
C GLU A 17 -40.10 4.54 35.90
N ILE A 18 -40.85 3.69 35.20
CA ILE A 18 -41.01 3.76 33.75
C ILE A 18 -41.74 5.04 33.38
N THR A 19 -42.85 5.35 34.04
CA THR A 19 -43.68 6.52 33.72
C THR A 19 -42.89 7.82 33.87
N ASP A 20 -42.15 7.97 34.97
CA ASP A 20 -41.30 9.14 35.22
C ASP A 20 -40.16 9.26 34.21
N ALA A 21 -39.52 8.14 33.86
CA ALA A 21 -38.43 8.10 32.89
C ALA A 21 -38.87 8.46 31.46
N LEU A 22 -40.04 8.00 31.03
CA LEU A 22 -40.51 8.20 29.65
C LEU A 22 -40.63 9.68 29.28
N SER A 23 -41.18 10.49 30.20
CA SER A 23 -41.34 11.94 29.99
C SER A 23 -39.97 12.64 29.83
N LEU A 24 -39.00 12.23 30.64
CA LEU A 24 -37.64 12.77 30.61
C LEU A 24 -36.88 12.33 29.36
N LEU A 25 -36.92 11.04 29.02
CA LEU A 25 -36.28 10.50 27.83
C LEU A 25 -36.78 11.21 26.58
N GLN A 26 -38.10 11.44 26.47
CA GLN A 26 -38.69 12.20 25.39
C GLN A 26 -38.16 13.65 25.32
N SER A 27 -38.05 14.33 26.47
CA SER A 27 -37.50 15.69 26.52
C SER A 27 -36.03 15.78 26.09
N CYS A 28 -35.28 14.68 26.24
CA CYS A 28 -33.89 14.57 25.81
C CYS A 28 -33.73 14.12 24.34
N GLY A 29 -34.82 13.90 23.60
CA GLY A 29 -34.80 13.46 22.19
C GLY A 29 -34.82 11.94 21.99
N ILE A 30 -35.23 11.17 23.00
CA ILE A 30 -35.34 9.71 22.96
C ILE A 30 -36.82 9.30 22.94
N GLU A 31 -37.27 8.74 21.82
CA GLU A 31 -38.60 8.14 21.72
C GLU A 31 -38.59 6.73 22.31
N SER A 32 -39.57 6.40 23.14
CA SER A 32 -39.57 5.14 23.89
C SER A 32 -40.83 4.32 23.61
N ILE A 33 -40.66 3.03 23.34
CA ILE A 33 -41.73 2.04 23.14
C ILE A 33 -41.61 1.01 24.24
N VAL A 34 -42.60 0.93 25.13
CA VAL A 34 -42.63 -0.03 26.25
C VAL A 34 -43.43 -1.26 25.86
N ASN A 35 -42.81 -2.43 25.93
CA ASN A 35 -43.44 -3.74 25.77
C ASN A 35 -43.38 -4.51 27.09
N PRO A 36 -44.18 -5.57 27.28
CA PRO A 36 -44.18 -6.36 28.53
C PRO A 36 -42.82 -6.93 28.94
N SER A 37 -41.92 -7.18 27.99
CA SER A 37 -40.60 -7.79 28.23
C SER A 37 -39.41 -6.86 27.94
N ASN A 38 -39.61 -5.73 27.27
CA ASN A 38 -38.52 -4.83 26.89
C ASN A 38 -38.99 -3.38 26.70
N ILE A 39 -38.05 -2.45 26.79
CA ILE A 39 -38.21 -1.04 26.46
C ILE A 39 -37.29 -0.73 25.27
N THR A 40 -37.88 -0.30 24.16
CA THR A 40 -37.14 0.07 22.96
C THR A 40 -37.03 1.59 22.86
N LEU A 41 -35.80 2.09 22.80
CA LEU A 41 -35.45 3.50 22.78
C LEU A 41 -34.93 3.86 21.38
N ASN A 42 -35.60 4.79 20.72
CA ASN A 42 -35.24 5.30 19.39
C ASN A 42 -34.72 6.73 19.51
N PHE A 43 -33.58 7.02 18.91
CA PHE A 43 -32.93 8.32 19.03
C PHE A 43 -32.07 8.64 17.80
N ASP A 44 -31.98 9.92 17.45
CA ASP A 44 -31.07 10.42 16.41
C ASP A 44 -30.15 11.52 16.97
N ILE A 45 -30.71 12.39 17.81
CA ILE A 45 -29.98 13.42 18.56
C ILE A 45 -30.42 13.34 20.01
N VAL A 46 -29.47 13.21 20.93
CA VAL A 46 -29.73 13.13 22.38
C VAL A 46 -29.05 14.29 23.10
N ASP A 47 -29.77 14.95 23.99
CA ASP A 47 -29.21 15.94 24.92
C ASP A 47 -28.65 15.26 26.17
N LEU A 48 -27.36 14.90 26.12
CA LEU A 48 -26.73 14.17 27.22
C LEU A 48 -26.62 15.00 28.50
N LYS A 49 -26.41 16.32 28.41
CA LYS A 49 -26.26 17.16 29.60
C LYS A 49 -27.52 17.17 30.45
N MET A 50 -28.67 17.23 29.77
CA MET A 50 -29.96 17.15 30.44
C MET A 50 -30.17 15.77 31.07
N LEU A 51 -29.83 14.70 30.35
CA LEU A 51 -29.95 13.32 30.83
C LEU A 51 -29.06 13.04 32.06
N GLU A 52 -27.83 13.56 32.08
CA GLU A 52 -26.87 13.45 33.20
C GLU A 52 -27.31 14.21 34.45
N SER A 53 -28.02 15.32 34.28
CA SER A 53 -28.50 16.14 35.38
C SER A 53 -29.62 15.47 36.20
N THR A 54 -30.21 14.40 35.67
CA THR A 54 -31.37 13.71 36.25
C THR A 54 -31.08 12.23 36.45
N THR A 55 -30.15 11.95 37.38
CA THR A 55 -29.59 10.61 37.61
C THR A 55 -30.35 9.77 38.65
N GLN A 56 -31.48 10.22 39.21
CA GLN A 56 -32.16 9.46 40.27
C GLN A 56 -33.03 8.30 39.76
N ASN A 57 -33.31 8.23 38.46
CA ASN A 57 -34.12 7.16 37.86
C ASN A 57 -33.23 6.05 37.26
N THR A 58 -33.51 4.80 37.62
CA THR A 58 -32.73 3.61 37.26
C THR A 58 -32.76 3.29 35.77
N LEU A 59 -33.89 3.49 35.09
CA LEU A 59 -34.02 3.32 33.63
C LEU A 59 -33.23 4.39 32.86
N VAL A 60 -33.21 5.62 33.37
CA VAL A 60 -32.45 6.74 32.79
C VAL A 60 -30.94 6.49 32.92
N GLN A 61 -30.48 6.05 34.09
CA GLN A 61 -29.08 5.64 34.29
C GLN A 61 -28.69 4.52 33.32
N LYS A 62 -29.54 3.50 33.17
CA LYS A 62 -29.24 2.39 32.26
C LYS A 62 -29.19 2.82 30.81
N THR A 63 -30.09 3.71 30.41
CA THR A 63 -30.08 4.32 29.09
C THR A 63 -28.77 5.08 28.83
N LEU A 64 -28.32 5.88 29.80
CA LEU A 64 -27.08 6.64 29.71
C LEU A 64 -25.86 5.73 29.52
N GLU A 65 -25.75 4.65 30.31
CA GLU A 65 -24.67 3.66 30.18
C GLU A 65 -24.61 3.03 28.79
N GLU A 66 -25.75 2.64 28.23
CA GLU A 66 -25.80 2.01 26.92
C GLU A 66 -25.54 3.00 25.77
N LEU A 67 -26.00 4.26 25.90
CA LEU A 67 -25.68 5.32 24.94
C LEU A 67 -24.16 5.59 24.90
N TYR A 68 -23.48 5.58 26.04
CA TYR A 68 -22.02 5.76 26.10
C TYR A 68 -21.21 4.63 25.47
N LYS A 69 -21.78 3.42 25.34
CA LYS A 69 -21.12 2.29 24.65
C LYS A 69 -21.11 2.46 23.12
N ILE A 70 -21.98 3.32 22.57
CA ILE A 70 -22.06 3.57 21.13
C ILE A 70 -20.85 4.41 20.71
N ARG A 71 -19.91 3.85 19.95
CA ARG A 71 -18.64 4.52 19.55
C ARG A 71 -18.74 5.46 18.34
N SER A 72 -19.94 5.65 17.76
CA SER A 72 -20.14 6.42 16.52
C SER A 72 -21.04 7.62 16.73
N PHE A 73 -20.48 8.67 17.32
CA PHE A 73 -21.20 9.93 17.52
C PHE A 73 -20.31 11.16 17.32
N SER A 74 -20.95 12.31 17.11
CA SER A 74 -20.31 13.63 17.13
C SER A 74 -21.01 14.53 18.13
N SER A 75 -20.25 15.34 18.88
CA SER A 75 -20.78 16.32 19.83
C SER A 75 -20.87 17.70 19.18
N GLN A 76 -22.04 18.34 19.29
CA GLN A 76 -22.26 19.74 18.93
C GLN A 76 -23.10 20.41 20.03
N ASN A 77 -22.60 21.48 20.63
CA ASN A 77 -23.29 22.29 21.65
C ASN A 77 -23.89 21.48 22.82
N GLY A 78 -23.23 20.39 23.24
CA GLY A 78 -23.69 19.54 24.35
C GLY A 78 -24.69 18.45 23.96
N LYS A 79 -25.12 18.40 22.69
CA LYS A 79 -25.95 17.33 22.13
C LYS A 79 -25.08 16.33 21.37
N ILE A 80 -25.41 15.05 21.52
CA ILE A 80 -24.79 13.97 20.77
C ILE A 80 -25.65 13.62 19.56
N VAL A 81 -25.04 13.66 18.37
CA VAL A 81 -25.65 13.22 17.12
C VAL A 81 -25.16 11.80 16.82
N PHE A 82 -26.09 10.85 16.81
CA PHE A 82 -25.81 9.45 16.47
C PHE A 82 -25.92 9.27 14.97
N LYS A 83 -24.77 9.06 14.30
CA LYS A 83 -24.77 8.83 12.85
C LYS A 83 -25.29 7.42 12.58
N SER A 84 -26.44 7.28 11.92
CA SER A 84 -26.78 5.99 11.32
C SER A 84 -25.69 5.60 10.35
N PHE A 85 -25.23 4.35 10.38
CA PHE A 85 -24.73 3.74 9.17
C PHE A 85 -25.89 3.76 8.19
N ASN A 86 -25.95 4.78 7.32
CA ASN A 86 -26.89 4.80 6.23
C ASN A 86 -26.87 3.41 5.61
N LYS A 87 -27.98 2.66 5.70
CA LYS A 87 -28.19 1.44 4.92
C LYS A 87 -27.82 1.85 3.51
N ALA A 88 -26.63 1.46 3.06
CA ALA A 88 -26.11 1.90 1.78
C ALA A 88 -27.24 1.62 0.78
N LYS A 89 -27.78 2.67 0.14
CA LYS A 89 -28.88 2.53 -0.82
C LYS A 89 -28.58 1.28 -1.62
N LYS A 90 -29.44 0.24 -1.51
CA LYS A 90 -29.24 -1.00 -2.27
C LYS A 90 -29.40 -0.60 -3.73
N VAL A 91 -28.29 -0.21 -4.36
CA VAL A 91 -28.26 0.08 -5.79
C VAL A 91 -28.59 -1.24 -6.46
N ALA A 92 -29.75 -1.31 -7.11
CA ALA A 92 -30.07 -2.41 -8.01
C ALA A 92 -28.91 -2.59 -9.00
N ASN A 93 -28.60 -3.82 -9.39
CA ASN A 93 -27.45 -4.17 -10.23
C ASN A 93 -26.06 -3.93 -9.60
N LYS A 94 -25.90 -4.14 -8.29
CA LYS A 94 -24.60 -3.96 -7.58
C LYS A 94 -23.41 -4.68 -8.23
N LYS A 95 -23.58 -5.88 -8.83
CA LYS A 95 -22.50 -6.61 -9.53
C LYS A 95 -22.18 -6.02 -10.91
N GLN A 96 -23.19 -5.68 -11.73
CA GLN A 96 -23.01 -5.05 -13.04
C GLN A 96 -22.45 -3.63 -12.90
N ASN A 97 -22.97 -2.85 -11.94
CA ASN A 97 -22.49 -1.52 -11.62
C ASN A 97 -21.12 -1.52 -10.90
N ALA A 98 -20.69 -2.61 -10.26
CA ALA A 98 -19.38 -2.68 -9.62
C ALA A 98 -18.23 -2.76 -10.64
N LYS A 99 -18.37 -3.57 -11.70
CA LYS A 99 -17.38 -3.60 -12.80
C LYS A 99 -17.38 -2.28 -13.58
N ALA A 100 -18.55 -1.70 -13.84
CA ALA A 100 -18.67 -0.42 -14.54
C ALA A 100 -18.16 0.81 -13.75
N ARG A 101 -17.81 0.66 -12.46
CA ARG A 101 -17.35 1.76 -11.59
C ARG A 101 -15.85 1.84 -11.41
N LEU A 102 -15.11 0.79 -11.76
CA LEU A 102 -13.68 0.78 -11.55
C LEU A 102 -13.04 1.61 -12.66
N ALA A 103 -12.52 2.79 -12.31
CA ALA A 103 -11.95 3.74 -13.26
C ALA A 103 -10.85 3.12 -14.13
N TYR A 104 -10.12 2.12 -13.62
CA TYR A 104 -9.10 1.44 -14.41
C TYR A 104 -9.64 0.67 -15.60
N GLU A 105 -10.91 0.27 -15.61
CA GLU A 105 -11.52 -0.44 -16.76
C GLU A 105 -11.59 0.46 -18.00
N SER A 106 -11.48 1.79 -17.88
CA SER A 106 -11.45 2.71 -19.03
C SER A 106 -10.10 2.81 -19.73
N TYR A 107 -9.00 2.52 -19.02
CA TYR A 107 -7.65 2.65 -19.58
C TYR A 107 -6.88 1.31 -19.67
N LYS A 108 -7.29 0.28 -18.91
CA LYS A 108 -6.56 -1.00 -18.92
C LYS A 108 -6.55 -1.60 -20.32
N LYS A 109 -5.47 -2.27 -20.67
CA LYS A 109 -5.38 -3.10 -21.88
C LYS A 109 -5.54 -4.57 -21.51
N GLU A 110 -6.10 -5.35 -22.42
CA GLU A 110 -6.17 -6.81 -22.27
C GLU A 110 -4.91 -7.43 -22.88
N PHE A 111 -4.16 -8.16 -22.05
CA PHE A 111 -2.94 -8.86 -22.45
C PHE A 111 -3.18 -10.38 -22.50
N SER A 112 -2.38 -11.10 -23.29
CA SER A 112 -2.42 -12.57 -23.31
C SER A 112 -2.29 -13.16 -21.90
N LYS A 113 -3.08 -14.20 -21.62
CA LYS A 113 -3.09 -14.93 -20.34
C LYS A 113 -2.26 -16.22 -20.40
N GLU A 114 -1.78 -16.58 -21.58
CA GLU A 114 -0.94 -17.76 -21.77
C GLU A 114 0.39 -17.56 -21.06
N THR A 115 0.73 -18.47 -20.16
CA THR A 115 1.96 -18.43 -19.38
C THR A 115 3.00 -19.30 -20.06
N ASN A 116 4.23 -18.80 -20.16
CA ASN A 116 5.34 -19.57 -20.72
C ASN A 116 6.31 -19.98 -19.61
N GLU A 117 6.86 -21.18 -19.73
CA GLU A 117 7.85 -21.69 -18.79
C GLU A 117 9.22 -21.06 -19.01
N ILE A 118 9.99 -20.94 -17.92
CA ILE A 118 11.35 -20.41 -17.97
C ILE A 118 12.21 -21.10 -16.92
N GLN A 119 13.07 -22.04 -17.35
CA GLN A 119 13.92 -22.82 -16.44
C GLN A 119 15.39 -22.42 -16.51
N SER A 120 15.89 -22.06 -17.71
CA SER A 120 17.31 -21.80 -17.98
C SER A 120 17.89 -20.57 -17.27
N TYR A 121 17.04 -19.66 -16.79
CA TYR A 121 17.47 -18.36 -16.25
C TYR A 121 17.30 -18.20 -14.74
N LEU A 122 16.74 -19.19 -14.07
CA LEU A 122 16.29 -19.05 -12.69
C LEU A 122 17.45 -19.08 -11.70
N ASN A 123 17.29 -18.28 -10.64
CA ASN A 123 18.17 -18.16 -9.48
C ASN A 123 19.59 -17.71 -9.84
N GLN A 124 19.71 -16.84 -10.84
CA GLN A 124 20.99 -16.35 -11.35
C GLN A 124 21.03 -14.82 -11.43
N ILE A 125 22.26 -14.30 -11.42
CA ILE A 125 22.57 -12.88 -11.64
C ILE A 125 23.29 -12.77 -12.99
N TYR A 126 22.74 -11.95 -13.87
CA TYR A 126 23.25 -11.68 -15.21
C TYR A 126 23.89 -10.30 -15.28
N CYS A 127 25.17 -10.27 -15.66
CA CYS A 127 25.89 -9.04 -15.95
C CYS A 127 25.70 -8.69 -17.43
N GLU A 128 24.61 -8.00 -17.75
CA GLU A 128 24.24 -7.64 -19.11
C GLU A 128 23.37 -6.37 -19.10
N ASP A 129 23.25 -5.71 -20.25
CA ASP A 129 22.22 -4.69 -20.46
C ASP A 129 20.81 -5.28 -20.26
N SER A 130 20.00 -4.61 -19.44
CA SER A 130 18.68 -5.09 -19.05
C SER A 130 17.73 -5.18 -20.24
N LEU A 131 17.78 -4.24 -21.18
CA LEU A 131 16.91 -4.26 -22.35
C LEU A 131 17.23 -5.46 -23.25
N GLU A 132 18.52 -5.68 -23.53
CA GLU A 132 18.96 -6.79 -24.36
C GLU A 132 18.71 -8.16 -23.72
N PHE A 133 18.94 -8.29 -22.41
CA PHE A 133 18.64 -9.54 -21.70
C PHE A 133 17.13 -9.83 -21.68
N LEU A 134 16.29 -8.84 -21.38
CA LEU A 134 14.84 -9.05 -21.28
C LEU A 134 14.23 -9.54 -22.60
N LYS A 135 14.72 -9.07 -23.75
CA LYS A 135 14.29 -9.55 -25.10
C LYS A 135 14.46 -11.06 -25.28
N LYS A 136 15.39 -11.69 -24.56
CA LYS A 136 15.63 -13.15 -24.61
C LYS A 136 14.60 -13.95 -23.83
N LEU A 137 13.88 -13.32 -22.89
CA LEU A 137 12.90 -13.99 -22.04
C LEU A 137 11.57 -14.18 -22.79
N PRO A 138 10.88 -15.31 -22.60
CA PRO A 138 9.56 -15.52 -23.17
C PRO A 138 8.51 -14.55 -22.59
N ASN A 139 7.43 -14.32 -23.33
CA ASN A 139 6.30 -13.52 -22.84
C ASN A 139 5.69 -14.19 -21.60
N ASN A 140 5.10 -13.42 -20.69
CA ASN A 140 4.30 -13.96 -19.58
C ASN A 140 5.00 -15.11 -18.80
N CYS A 141 6.25 -14.92 -18.39
CA CYS A 141 7.02 -15.92 -17.63
C CYS A 141 7.41 -15.45 -16.22
N ILE A 142 7.21 -14.18 -15.88
CA ILE A 142 7.57 -13.57 -14.59
C ILE A 142 6.33 -13.28 -13.74
N ASP A 143 6.38 -13.57 -12.44
CA ASP A 143 5.27 -13.34 -11.52
C ASP A 143 5.27 -11.93 -10.92
N ILE A 144 6.46 -11.42 -10.60
CA ILE A 144 6.64 -10.11 -9.99
C ILE A 144 7.94 -9.46 -10.48
N VAL A 145 7.84 -8.20 -10.90
CA VAL A 145 8.98 -7.32 -11.12
C VAL A 145 9.06 -6.41 -9.90
N LEU A 146 10.20 -6.40 -9.21
CA LEU A 146 10.43 -5.54 -8.06
C LEU A 146 11.80 -4.91 -8.21
N THR A 147 11.85 -3.58 -8.29
CA THR A 147 13.08 -2.88 -8.65
C THR A 147 13.10 -1.44 -8.16
N SER A 148 14.27 -0.80 -8.29
CA SER A 148 14.44 0.64 -8.14
C SER A 148 15.38 1.11 -9.25
N PRO A 149 14.87 1.85 -10.26
CA PRO A 149 15.70 2.26 -11.38
C PRO A 149 16.80 3.24 -10.95
N PRO A 150 17.93 3.27 -11.66
CA PRO A 150 19.02 4.20 -11.36
C PRO A 150 18.56 5.63 -11.64
N TYR A 151 18.42 6.47 -10.61
CA TYR A 151 18.24 7.90 -10.79
C TYR A 151 19.58 8.49 -11.17
N ASN A 152 19.66 9.16 -12.31
CA ASN A 152 20.86 9.57 -13.04
C ASN A 152 21.79 10.57 -12.30
N PHE A 153 22.18 10.26 -11.05
CA PHE A 153 23.09 11.05 -10.24
C PHE A 153 24.51 10.93 -10.79
N GLY A 154 24.88 11.86 -11.67
CA GLY A 154 26.29 12.12 -12.01
C GLY A 154 26.85 11.37 -13.20
N ILE A 155 26.12 11.26 -14.32
CA ILE A 155 26.80 11.09 -15.62
C ILE A 155 27.71 12.31 -15.80
N ASN A 156 29.00 12.07 -16.10
CA ASN A 156 29.95 13.13 -16.40
C ASN A 156 29.45 13.96 -17.59
N TYR A 157 29.08 15.20 -17.27
CA TYR A 157 28.61 16.24 -18.18
C TYR A 157 29.73 16.66 -19.14
N ASN A 158 30.00 15.85 -20.17
CA ASN A 158 30.71 16.37 -21.33
C ASN A 158 29.70 17.19 -22.15
N ALA A 159 29.85 18.50 -22.01
CA ALA A 159 29.04 19.56 -22.58
C ALA A 159 28.61 19.27 -24.03
N THR A 160 27.30 19.13 -24.25
CA THR A 160 26.51 19.81 -25.31
C THR A 160 25.05 19.30 -25.28
N GLN A 161 24.11 20.20 -24.92
CA GLN A 161 22.64 20.04 -24.94
C GLN A 161 21.97 19.31 -23.74
N ASP A 162 21.82 20.02 -22.62
CA ASP A 162 21.21 19.53 -21.38
C ASP A 162 19.71 19.14 -21.46
N THR A 163 18.97 19.58 -22.50
CA THR A 163 17.53 19.27 -22.62
C THR A 163 17.24 17.82 -23.01
N ASN A 164 18.17 17.13 -23.66
CA ASN A 164 17.93 15.78 -24.18
C ASN A 164 18.16 14.68 -23.14
N LEU A 165 18.88 14.97 -22.04
CA LEU A 165 19.33 13.96 -21.07
C LEU A 165 18.18 13.26 -20.33
N TRP A 166 17.20 14.02 -19.84
CA TRP A 166 16.05 13.44 -19.14
C TRP A 166 15.12 12.68 -20.08
N GLN A 167 14.97 13.15 -21.32
CA GLN A 167 14.18 12.47 -22.32
C GLN A 167 14.84 11.13 -22.71
N GLU A 168 16.14 11.11 -22.93
CA GLU A 168 16.91 9.88 -23.19
C GLU A 168 16.84 8.89 -22.01
N TYR A 169 16.96 9.40 -20.77
CA TYR A 169 16.79 8.60 -19.57
C TYR A 169 15.41 7.91 -19.53
N PHE A 170 14.32 8.69 -19.66
CA PHE A 170 12.97 8.12 -19.64
C PHE A 170 12.70 7.21 -20.82
N ASN A 171 13.21 7.52 -22.02
CA ASN A 171 13.09 6.65 -23.19
C ASN A 171 13.72 5.28 -22.93
N THR A 172 14.91 5.26 -22.34
CA THR A 172 15.64 4.02 -22.00
C THR A 172 14.90 3.24 -20.91
N LEU A 173 14.52 3.92 -19.83
CA LEU A 173 13.77 3.33 -18.73
C LEU A 173 12.44 2.72 -19.18
N PHE A 174 11.68 3.45 -20.01
CA PHE A 174 10.39 3.01 -20.51
C PHE A 174 10.53 1.88 -21.54
N ALA A 175 11.61 1.81 -22.32
CA ALA A 175 11.90 0.66 -23.16
C ALA A 175 12.10 -0.61 -22.31
N ILE A 176 12.87 -0.52 -21.22
CA ILE A 176 13.07 -1.63 -20.28
C ILE A 176 11.74 -2.02 -19.61
N PHE A 177 10.97 -1.03 -19.13
CA PHE A 177 9.68 -1.32 -18.51
C PHE A 177 8.67 -1.92 -19.49
N LYS A 178 8.71 -1.57 -20.77
CA LYS A 178 7.87 -2.20 -21.80
C LYS A 178 8.17 -3.70 -21.91
N GLU A 179 9.45 -4.08 -21.86
CA GLU A 179 9.85 -5.48 -21.81
C GLU A 179 9.44 -6.15 -20.50
N CYS A 180 9.55 -5.46 -19.36
CA CYS A 180 9.02 -5.95 -18.07
C CYS A 180 7.52 -6.27 -18.16
N ILE A 181 6.73 -5.42 -18.82
CA ILE A 181 5.30 -5.64 -19.05
C ILE A 181 5.08 -6.87 -19.93
N ARG A 182 5.89 -7.04 -20.99
CA ARG A 182 5.81 -8.19 -21.91
C ARG A 182 6.05 -9.51 -21.19
N VAL A 183 7.09 -9.59 -20.37
CA VAL A 183 7.47 -10.83 -19.64
C VAL A 183 6.59 -11.10 -18.42
N LEU A 184 5.86 -10.12 -17.89
CA LEU A 184 4.99 -10.29 -16.73
C LEU A 184 3.77 -11.17 -17.05
N LYS A 185 3.46 -12.14 -16.21
CA LYS A 185 2.25 -12.97 -16.32
C LYS A 185 0.97 -12.17 -16.08
N SER A 186 -0.15 -12.69 -16.58
CA SER A 186 -1.47 -12.19 -16.20
C SER A 186 -1.68 -12.32 -14.68
N GLY A 187 -2.08 -11.24 -14.01
CA GLY A 187 -2.19 -11.15 -12.54
C GLY A 187 -0.88 -10.83 -11.82
N GLY A 188 0.25 -10.79 -12.55
CA GLY A 188 1.55 -10.41 -12.04
C GLY A 188 1.64 -8.94 -11.65
N ARG A 189 2.70 -8.59 -10.92
CA ARG A 189 2.91 -7.24 -10.36
C ARG A 189 4.19 -6.61 -10.83
N ILE A 190 4.13 -5.31 -11.10
CA ILE A 190 5.32 -4.47 -11.20
C ILE A 190 5.30 -3.54 -10.01
N ILE A 191 6.37 -3.58 -9.22
CA ILE A 191 6.57 -2.77 -8.04
C ILE A 191 7.86 -1.98 -8.22
N VAL A 192 7.76 -0.66 -8.18
CA VAL A 192 8.89 0.23 -8.42
C VAL A 192 9.08 1.15 -7.22
N ASN A 193 10.27 1.10 -6.62
CA ASN A 193 10.68 2.07 -5.61
C ASN A 193 11.24 3.33 -6.28
N ILE A 194 10.58 4.47 -6.02
CA ILE A 194 10.81 5.74 -6.69
C ILE A 194 11.03 6.87 -5.71
N GLN A 195 12.19 7.52 -5.86
CA GLN A 195 12.48 8.78 -5.21
C GLN A 195 12.02 9.95 -6.10
N PRO A 196 11.22 10.89 -5.57
CA PRO A 196 10.99 12.16 -6.24
C PRO A 196 12.33 12.89 -6.45
N MET A 197 12.62 13.36 -7.67
CA MET A 197 13.83 14.13 -7.97
C MET A 197 13.59 15.62 -7.72
N PHE A 198 13.67 16.02 -6.46
CA PHE A 198 13.35 17.37 -6.01
C PHE A 198 14.48 18.38 -6.25
N SER A 199 15.73 17.94 -6.46
CA SER A 199 16.85 18.80 -6.89
C SER A 199 16.64 19.38 -8.29
N ASP A 200 16.11 18.55 -9.20
CA ASP A 200 15.93 18.89 -10.61
C ASP A 200 14.49 19.30 -10.93
N TYR A 201 13.63 19.37 -9.90
CA TYR A 201 12.19 19.69 -10.02
C TYR A 201 11.43 18.74 -10.96
N ILE A 202 11.84 17.47 -11.02
CA ILE A 202 11.26 16.46 -11.89
C ILE A 202 10.37 15.51 -11.09
N PRO A 203 9.07 15.42 -11.41
CA PRO A 203 8.14 14.53 -10.74
C PRO A 203 8.27 13.09 -11.29
N THR A 204 9.44 12.46 -11.11
CA THR A 204 9.79 11.12 -11.63
C THR A 204 8.69 10.07 -11.44
N HIS A 205 8.15 9.96 -10.22
CA HIS A 205 7.06 9.03 -9.90
C HIS A 205 5.79 9.28 -10.72
N HIS A 206 5.39 10.54 -10.98
CA HIS A 206 4.23 10.83 -11.84
C HIS A 206 4.45 10.36 -13.28
N PHE A 207 5.65 10.52 -13.82
CA PHE A 207 5.95 10.06 -15.19
C PHE A 207 5.97 8.54 -15.31
N ILE A 208 6.53 7.85 -14.33
CA ILE A 208 6.54 6.39 -14.28
C ILE A 208 5.11 5.85 -14.09
N SER A 209 4.33 6.42 -13.17
CA SER A 209 2.91 6.11 -12.99
C SER A 209 2.11 6.29 -14.28
N LYS A 210 2.27 7.45 -14.94
CA LYS A 210 1.59 7.74 -16.19
C LYS A 210 1.97 6.74 -17.28
N PHE A 211 3.25 6.40 -17.41
CA PHE A 211 3.72 5.41 -18.39
C PHE A 211 3.00 4.07 -18.21
N PHE A 212 2.97 3.51 -16.99
CA PHE A 212 2.32 2.23 -16.76
C PHE A 212 0.80 2.26 -16.99
N ILE A 213 0.14 3.37 -16.66
CA ILE A 213 -1.28 3.58 -16.93
C ILE A 213 -1.55 3.65 -18.45
N ASP A 214 -0.73 4.42 -19.19
CA ASP A 214 -0.84 4.56 -20.65
C ASP A 214 -0.52 3.24 -21.38
N GLU A 215 0.38 2.43 -20.81
CA GLU A 215 0.64 1.06 -21.26
C GLU A 215 -0.47 0.07 -20.88
N GLY A 216 -1.43 0.48 -20.06
CA GLY A 216 -2.65 -0.28 -19.76
C GLY A 216 -2.57 -1.21 -18.55
N LEU A 217 -1.58 -1.04 -17.67
CA LEU A 217 -1.57 -1.72 -16.37
C LEU A 217 -2.48 -1.04 -15.37
N ILE A 218 -3.09 -1.84 -14.51
CA ILE A 218 -3.98 -1.37 -13.45
C ILE A 218 -3.12 -0.80 -12.30
N TRP A 219 -3.25 0.49 -12.02
CA TRP A 219 -2.68 1.08 -10.82
C TRP A 219 -3.38 0.52 -9.57
N LYS A 220 -2.63 -0.18 -8.71
CA LYS A 220 -3.15 -0.79 -7.48
C LYS A 220 -3.18 0.20 -6.32
N GLY A 221 -2.18 1.06 -6.27
CA GLY A 221 -1.92 1.98 -5.18
C GLY A 221 -0.44 2.32 -5.07
N GLU A 222 -0.14 3.21 -4.14
CA GLU A 222 1.18 3.68 -3.80
C GLU A 222 1.40 3.55 -2.29
N ILE A 223 2.64 3.32 -1.89
CA ILE A 223 3.04 3.27 -0.49
C ILE A 223 4.08 4.35 -0.26
N LEU A 224 3.85 5.18 0.75
CA LEU A 224 4.82 6.16 1.23
C LEU A 224 5.77 5.47 2.20
N TRP A 225 7.02 5.31 1.81
CA TRP A 225 8.08 4.79 2.66
C TRP A 225 8.86 5.94 3.31
N GLU A 226 8.60 6.17 4.59
CA GLU A 226 9.31 7.13 5.44
C GLU A 226 10.64 6.55 5.94
N LYS A 227 11.75 7.17 5.54
CA LYS A 227 13.13 6.73 5.83
C LYS A 227 13.60 7.15 7.23
N ASN A 228 12.87 8.05 7.90
CA ASN A 228 13.24 8.69 9.17
C ASN A 228 14.61 9.38 9.15
N ASN A 229 15.11 9.74 7.97
CA ASN A 229 16.40 10.41 7.84
C ASN A 229 16.23 11.93 7.99
N TYR A 230 16.00 12.38 9.22
CA TYR A 230 15.85 13.80 9.56
C TYR A 230 17.19 14.55 9.70
N ASN A 231 18.27 14.05 9.09
CA ASN A 231 19.58 14.67 9.16
C ASN A 231 19.65 15.97 8.35
N CYS A 232 19.13 17.07 8.90
CA CYS A 232 19.62 18.39 8.54
C CYS A 232 19.42 19.40 9.67
N LYS A 233 20.54 19.79 10.29
CA LYS A 233 20.68 21.08 10.96
C LYS A 233 20.73 22.17 9.87
N TYR A 234 19.59 22.78 9.59
CA TYR A 234 19.41 24.15 9.06
C TYR A 234 20.25 24.67 7.88
N CYS A 235 20.52 23.87 6.83
CA CYS A 235 20.81 24.43 5.51
C CYS A 235 19.79 23.90 4.50
N THR A 236 18.61 24.52 4.47
CA THR A 236 17.76 24.52 3.27
C THR A 236 18.38 25.53 2.32
N TRP A 237 19.00 25.07 1.24
CA TRP A 237 19.45 25.93 0.15
C TRP A 237 18.26 26.76 -0.36
N GLY A 238 18.45 28.08 -0.43
CA GLY A 238 17.40 29.09 -0.57
C GLY A 238 17.58 30.22 0.45
N SER A 239 16.90 31.35 0.24
CA SER A 239 16.96 32.47 1.19
C SER A 239 16.35 32.04 2.53
N TRP A 240 17.15 32.05 3.59
CA TRP A 240 16.71 31.69 4.95
C TRP A 240 15.47 32.50 5.37
N LYS A 241 14.42 31.80 5.81
CA LYS A 241 13.12 32.40 6.19
C LYS A 241 12.49 33.29 5.10
N SER A 242 12.71 32.97 3.83
CA SER A 242 12.08 33.67 2.71
C SER A 242 11.02 32.81 2.01
N PRO A 243 9.86 33.38 1.66
CA PRO A 243 8.88 32.70 0.82
C PRO A 243 9.27 32.68 -0.67
N ALA A 244 10.44 33.22 -1.06
CA ALA A 244 10.82 33.38 -2.46
C ALA A 244 10.92 32.04 -3.22
N ALA A 245 11.53 31.02 -2.61
CA ALA A 245 11.65 29.68 -3.19
C ALA A 245 12.07 28.66 -2.10
N PRO A 246 11.21 28.34 -1.12
CA PRO A 246 11.55 27.35 -0.11
C PRO A 246 11.71 25.97 -0.76
N TYR A 247 12.81 25.29 -0.46
CA TYR A 247 13.06 23.94 -0.93
C TYR A 247 12.34 22.90 -0.08
N LEU A 248 11.57 22.01 -0.71
CA LEU A 248 10.87 20.93 -0.03
C LEU A 248 11.82 19.75 0.21
N LYS A 249 11.96 19.36 1.48
CA LYS A 249 12.75 18.19 1.88
C LYS A 249 11.85 16.98 2.02
N TYR A 250 12.06 15.99 1.18
CA TYR A 250 11.34 14.72 1.22
C TYR A 250 12.14 13.72 2.07
N SER A 251 11.53 13.24 3.16
CA SER A 251 12.09 12.16 3.99
C SER A 251 11.62 10.78 3.54
N TRP A 252 10.83 10.72 2.48
CA TRP A 252 10.19 9.50 1.99
C TRP A 252 10.45 9.22 0.51
N GLU A 253 10.19 7.98 0.13
CA GLU A 253 10.12 7.49 -1.25
C GLU A 253 8.75 6.85 -1.49
N PHE A 254 8.40 6.65 -2.76
CA PHE A 254 7.16 6.00 -3.16
C PHE A 254 7.44 4.59 -3.66
N ILE A 255 6.64 3.63 -3.22
CA ILE A 255 6.62 2.28 -3.78
C ILE A 255 5.31 2.15 -4.54
N GLU A 256 5.39 2.22 -5.86
CA GLU A 256 4.22 2.16 -6.73
C GLU A 256 3.95 0.72 -7.18
N ILE A 257 2.67 0.33 -7.22
CA ILE A 257 2.26 -1.05 -7.51
C ILE A 257 1.29 -1.07 -8.69
N PHE A 258 1.64 -1.84 -9.71
CA PHE A 258 0.85 -2.02 -10.93
C PHE A 258 0.50 -3.50 -11.16
N CYS A 259 -0.63 -3.77 -11.80
CA CYS A 259 -1.13 -5.13 -12.04
C CYS A 259 -1.43 -5.32 -13.53
N LYS A 260 -1.03 -6.46 -14.09
CA LYS A 260 -1.39 -6.84 -15.46
C LYS A 260 -2.68 -7.64 -15.47
N ASN A 261 -3.66 -7.24 -16.29
CA ASN A 261 -5.01 -7.85 -16.46
C ASN A 261 -5.94 -7.85 -15.23
N SER A 262 -5.45 -8.16 -14.03
CA SER A 262 -6.29 -8.46 -12.85
C SER A 262 -5.72 -7.89 -11.56
N LEU A 263 -6.62 -7.30 -10.75
CA LEU A 263 -6.32 -6.90 -9.36
C LEU A 263 -6.16 -8.12 -8.43
N LYS A 264 -6.68 -9.29 -8.80
CA LYS A 264 -6.48 -10.54 -8.07
C LYS A 264 -5.28 -11.28 -8.66
N LYS A 265 -4.33 -11.68 -7.82
CA LYS A 265 -3.27 -12.62 -8.17
C LYS A 265 -3.73 -14.01 -7.74
N GLU A 266 -3.71 -14.95 -8.66
CA GLU A 266 -3.96 -16.38 -8.35
C GLU A 266 -2.64 -17.03 -7.92
N GLY A 267 -2.73 -18.05 -7.09
CA GLY A 267 -1.59 -18.83 -6.62
C GLY A 267 -2.02 -19.90 -5.61
N ASP A 268 -1.06 -20.74 -5.23
CA ASP A 268 -1.29 -21.81 -4.26
C ASP A 268 -1.43 -21.24 -2.85
N LYS A 269 -2.53 -21.58 -2.17
CA LYS A 269 -2.81 -21.14 -0.80
C LYS A 269 -1.80 -21.69 0.21
N ASN A 270 -1.21 -22.85 -0.06
CA ASN A 270 -0.21 -23.45 0.82
C ASN A 270 1.15 -22.74 0.72
N SER A 271 1.35 -21.94 -0.33
CA SER A 271 2.56 -21.16 -0.59
C SER A 271 2.47 -19.73 -0.03
N ILE A 272 1.49 -19.45 0.85
CA ILE A 272 1.33 -18.16 1.54
C ILE A 272 2.19 -18.17 2.81
N ASP A 273 3.09 -17.19 2.94
CA ASP A 273 4.02 -17.08 4.08
C ASP A 273 3.86 -15.80 4.90
N ILE A 274 2.90 -14.93 4.57
CA ILE A 274 2.57 -13.73 5.35
C ILE A 274 1.75 -14.09 6.59
N THR A 275 2.14 -13.54 7.74
CA THR A 275 1.37 -13.70 8.99
C THR A 275 0.23 -12.69 9.08
N ASP A 276 -0.69 -12.92 10.00
CA ASP A 276 -1.83 -12.02 10.23
C ASP A 276 -1.37 -10.64 10.73
N ASP A 277 -0.40 -10.59 11.64
CA ASP A 277 0.18 -9.34 12.16
C ASP A 277 0.95 -8.57 11.09
N GLU A 278 1.74 -9.27 10.28
CA GLU A 278 2.42 -8.67 9.12
C GLU A 278 1.40 -8.08 8.14
N PHE A 279 0.35 -8.84 7.80
CA PHE A 279 -0.70 -8.38 6.88
C PHE A 279 -1.39 -7.12 7.43
N LYS A 280 -1.89 -7.16 8.67
CA LYS A 280 -2.56 -6.02 9.31
C LYS A 280 -1.66 -4.77 9.32
N LYS A 281 -0.35 -4.94 9.53
CA LYS A 281 0.60 -3.82 9.59
C LYS A 281 0.95 -3.26 8.22
N TRP A 282 1.14 -4.12 7.21
CA TRP A 282 1.71 -3.72 5.93
C TRP A 282 0.68 -3.30 4.89
N VAL A 283 -0.61 -3.58 5.08
CA VAL A 283 -1.66 -3.05 4.20
C VAL A 283 -1.89 -1.54 4.31
N TYR A 284 -1.36 -0.89 5.36
CA TYR A 284 -1.38 0.57 5.45
C TYR A 284 -0.38 1.18 4.46
N GLY A 285 -0.83 2.11 3.63
CA GLY A 285 -0.02 2.79 2.61
C GLY A 285 1.08 3.73 3.14
N LYS A 286 1.42 3.67 4.44
CA LYS A 286 2.54 4.39 5.04
C LYS A 286 3.43 3.39 5.78
N TRP A 287 4.65 3.23 5.30
CA TRP A 287 5.66 2.38 5.91
C TRP A 287 6.76 3.21 6.55
N ASN A 288 7.17 2.82 7.75
CA ASN A 288 8.19 3.53 8.51
C ASN A 288 9.30 2.54 8.89
N PHE A 289 10.48 2.71 8.29
CA PHE A 289 11.70 1.96 8.61
C PHE A 289 12.93 2.64 7.99
N ALA A 290 14.10 2.43 8.60
CA ALA A 290 15.35 3.06 8.20
C ALA A 290 15.83 2.60 6.79
N PRO A 291 16.58 3.45 6.06
CA PRO A 291 17.25 3.04 4.82
C PRO A 291 18.38 2.04 5.09
N GLU A 292 18.90 1.43 4.02
CA GLU A 292 20.06 0.53 4.11
C GLU A 292 21.26 1.27 4.71
N ARG A 293 21.90 0.66 5.71
CA ARG A 293 23.03 1.27 6.44
C ARG A 293 24.37 0.73 5.97
N ASN A 294 24.37 -0.44 5.35
CA ASN A 294 25.60 -1.15 4.97
C ASN A 294 26.02 -0.85 3.51
N MET A 295 25.50 0.21 2.89
CA MET A 295 25.83 0.64 1.51
C MET A 295 27.34 0.68 1.23
N LYS A 296 28.12 1.26 2.17
CA LYS A 296 29.59 1.38 2.06
C LYS A 296 30.30 0.02 2.06
N GLN A 297 29.78 -0.97 2.79
CA GLN A 297 30.34 -2.31 2.84
C GLN A 297 30.25 -3.01 1.48
N TYR A 298 29.18 -2.73 0.73
CA TYR A 298 28.93 -3.34 -0.59
C TYR A 298 29.40 -2.47 -1.75
N GLY A 299 30.02 -1.31 -1.47
CA GLY A 299 30.48 -0.36 -2.47
C GLY A 299 29.36 0.14 -3.41
N HIS A 300 28.12 0.19 -2.92
CA HIS A 300 26.93 0.57 -3.68
C HIS A 300 26.20 1.73 -2.99
N ASP A 301 26.09 2.86 -3.67
CA ASP A 301 25.68 4.13 -3.06
C ASP A 301 24.16 4.27 -2.85
N ALA A 302 23.35 3.45 -3.52
CA ALA A 302 21.89 3.58 -3.53
C ALA A 302 21.14 2.25 -3.33
N MET A 303 21.41 1.52 -2.23
CA MET A 303 20.67 0.29 -1.92
C MET A 303 19.35 0.58 -1.18
N PHE A 304 18.22 0.03 -1.63
CA PHE A 304 17.03 -0.06 -0.77
C PHE A 304 17.18 -1.21 0.25
N PRO A 305 16.53 -1.12 1.43
CA PRO A 305 16.69 -2.10 2.50
C PRO A 305 15.90 -3.39 2.25
N GLU A 306 16.38 -4.48 2.81
CA GLU A 306 15.77 -5.82 2.71
C GLU A 306 14.31 -5.87 3.22
N GLU A 307 13.98 -5.05 4.23
CA GLU A 307 12.63 -4.95 4.79
C GLU A 307 11.60 -4.46 3.75
N LEU A 308 11.99 -3.56 2.85
CA LEU A 308 11.12 -3.09 1.76
C LEU A 308 10.73 -4.26 0.86
N VAL A 309 11.74 -5.03 0.43
CA VAL A 309 11.55 -6.19 -0.45
C VAL A 309 10.71 -7.25 0.23
N LYS A 310 11.01 -7.54 1.50
CA LYS A 310 10.29 -8.54 2.28
C LYS A 310 8.80 -8.24 2.32
N ARG A 311 8.42 -6.99 2.61
CA ARG A 311 7.00 -6.59 2.63
C ARG A 311 6.35 -6.73 1.26
N CYS A 312 7.02 -6.29 0.21
CA CYS A 312 6.51 -6.37 -1.15
C CYS A 312 6.28 -7.83 -1.58
N LEU A 313 7.28 -8.70 -1.39
CA LEU A 313 7.17 -10.10 -1.78
C LEU A 313 6.09 -10.82 -0.97
N LYS A 314 5.99 -10.61 0.34
CA LYS A 314 4.99 -11.28 1.18
C LYS A 314 3.56 -10.79 0.93
N LEU A 315 3.36 -9.54 0.53
CA LEU A 315 2.03 -9.00 0.19
C LEU A 315 1.58 -9.35 -1.23
N PHE A 316 2.50 -9.47 -2.18
CA PHE A 316 2.19 -9.47 -3.61
C PHE A 316 2.74 -10.70 -4.38
N SER A 317 3.32 -11.68 -3.70
CA SER A 317 3.78 -12.94 -4.28
C SER A 317 3.55 -14.15 -3.36
N TYR A 318 3.46 -15.32 -3.97
CA TYR A 318 3.49 -16.61 -3.27
C TYR A 318 4.94 -17.13 -3.22
N GLN A 319 5.22 -18.10 -2.36
CA GLN A 319 6.46 -18.88 -2.49
C GLN A 319 6.53 -19.53 -3.88
N ASN A 320 7.76 -19.78 -4.37
CA ASN A 320 8.07 -20.30 -5.71
C ASN A 320 7.74 -19.38 -6.91
N ASP A 321 7.07 -18.24 -6.69
CA ASP A 321 6.92 -17.20 -7.70
C ASP A 321 8.30 -16.72 -8.19
N ILE A 322 8.35 -16.28 -9.45
CA ILE A 322 9.56 -15.76 -10.09
C ILE A 322 9.61 -14.24 -9.95
N VAL A 323 10.63 -13.77 -9.24
CA VAL A 323 10.95 -12.36 -9.02
C VAL A 323 11.98 -11.88 -10.04
N LEU A 324 11.70 -10.82 -10.77
CA LEU A 324 12.64 -10.17 -11.68
C LEU A 324 13.06 -8.81 -11.11
N ASP A 325 14.36 -8.56 -11.08
CA ASP A 325 14.93 -7.23 -10.86
C ASP A 325 15.82 -6.84 -12.05
N PRO A 326 15.36 -5.95 -12.96
CA PRO A 326 16.15 -5.49 -14.09
C PRO A 326 17.21 -4.45 -13.71
N PHE A 327 17.27 -4.01 -12.46
CA PHE A 327 18.26 -3.06 -11.93
C PHE A 327 18.78 -3.61 -10.59
N ASN A 328 19.30 -4.83 -10.62
CA ASN A 328 19.53 -5.65 -9.44
C ASN A 328 20.57 -5.06 -8.47
N GLY A 329 21.49 -4.23 -8.96
CA GLY A 329 22.57 -3.65 -8.17
C GLY A 329 23.30 -4.71 -7.36
N ALA A 330 23.52 -4.42 -6.08
CA ALA A 330 24.14 -5.34 -5.13
C ALA A 330 23.25 -6.53 -4.70
N GLY A 331 22.08 -6.74 -5.34
CA GLY A 331 21.28 -7.96 -5.18
C GLY A 331 20.35 -8.00 -3.97
N THR A 332 19.85 -6.87 -3.48
CA THR A 332 18.89 -6.86 -2.36
C THR A 332 17.61 -7.64 -2.70
N THR A 333 17.02 -7.38 -3.87
CA THR A 333 15.78 -8.06 -4.30
C THR A 333 15.98 -9.57 -4.41
N THR A 334 17.03 -10.00 -5.11
CA THR A 334 17.33 -11.41 -5.36
C THR A 334 17.74 -12.15 -4.10
N LYS A 335 18.50 -11.51 -3.19
CA LYS A 335 18.80 -12.04 -1.86
C LYS A 335 17.53 -12.35 -1.08
N VAL A 336 16.64 -11.37 -0.94
CA VAL A 336 15.41 -11.55 -0.13
C VAL A 336 14.44 -12.52 -0.81
N ALA A 337 14.38 -12.53 -2.14
CA ALA A 337 13.64 -13.55 -2.88
C ALA A 337 14.12 -14.97 -2.50
N LYS A 338 15.44 -15.20 -2.50
CA LYS A 338 16.03 -16.48 -2.07
C LYS A 338 15.70 -16.82 -0.60
N GLN A 339 15.85 -15.86 0.31
CA GLN A 339 15.53 -16.05 1.74
C GLN A 339 14.08 -16.48 1.95
N LEU A 340 13.17 -15.89 1.18
CA LEU A 340 11.75 -16.12 1.29
C LEU A 340 11.23 -17.28 0.41
N GLY A 341 12.11 -18.10 -0.17
CA GLY A 341 11.70 -19.24 -0.99
C GLY A 341 11.02 -18.87 -2.30
N ARG A 342 11.34 -17.71 -2.87
CA ARG A 342 10.98 -17.33 -4.25
C ARG A 342 12.13 -17.64 -5.19
N ARG A 343 11.81 -17.85 -6.46
CA ARG A 343 12.81 -17.93 -7.53
C ARG A 343 13.10 -16.54 -8.05
N PHE A 344 14.27 -16.31 -8.63
CA PHE A 344 14.61 -14.96 -9.06
C PHE A 344 15.45 -14.88 -10.33
N ILE A 345 15.45 -13.72 -10.97
CA ILE A 345 16.35 -13.32 -12.05
C ILE A 345 16.80 -11.89 -11.73
N GLY A 346 18.10 -11.70 -11.52
CA GLY A 346 18.69 -10.37 -11.34
C GLY A 346 19.51 -9.97 -12.55
N ILE A 347 19.35 -8.74 -13.03
CA ILE A 347 20.11 -8.19 -14.15
C ILE A 347 20.72 -6.87 -13.71
N ASP A 348 22.01 -6.67 -13.97
CA ASP A 348 22.67 -5.39 -13.78
C ASP A 348 23.80 -5.24 -14.80
N ILE A 349 24.08 -4.01 -15.26
CA ILE A 349 25.15 -3.74 -16.22
C ILE A 349 26.54 -3.67 -15.54
N SER A 350 26.57 -3.41 -14.22
CA SER A 350 27.81 -3.28 -13.46
C SER A 350 28.34 -4.65 -13.04
N GLU A 351 29.49 -5.03 -13.58
CA GLU A 351 30.19 -6.27 -13.23
C GLU A 351 30.48 -6.34 -11.73
N LYS A 352 30.97 -5.24 -11.15
CA LYS A 352 31.23 -5.12 -9.70
C LYS A 352 29.98 -5.39 -8.87
N TYR A 353 28.83 -4.84 -9.24
CA TYR A 353 27.59 -5.07 -8.50
C TYR A 353 27.09 -6.49 -8.66
N CYS A 354 27.23 -7.08 -9.86
CA CYS A 354 26.91 -8.48 -10.10
C CYS A 354 27.77 -9.43 -9.26
N GLU A 355 29.06 -9.16 -9.09
CA GLU A 355 29.95 -9.95 -8.23
C GLU A 355 29.49 -9.90 -6.77
N VAL A 356 29.26 -8.70 -6.23
CA VAL A 356 28.74 -8.51 -4.86
C VAL A 356 27.41 -9.22 -4.66
N ALA A 357 26.49 -9.14 -5.63
CA ALA A 357 25.21 -9.84 -5.57
C ALA A 357 25.39 -11.36 -5.53
N LYS A 358 26.30 -11.92 -6.35
CA LYS A 358 26.61 -13.35 -6.37
C LYS A 358 27.20 -13.81 -5.04
N GLU A 359 28.08 -13.03 -4.42
CA GLU A 359 28.64 -13.32 -3.09
C GLU A 359 27.57 -13.33 -2.01
N ARG A 360 26.74 -12.28 -1.93
CA ARG A 360 25.61 -12.23 -0.99
C ARG A 360 24.67 -13.41 -1.15
N LEU A 361 24.42 -13.84 -2.40
CA LEU A 361 23.59 -15.01 -2.66
C LEU A 361 24.21 -16.32 -2.18
N LYS A 362 25.53 -16.49 -2.22
CA LYS A 362 26.21 -17.69 -1.69
C LYS A 362 26.03 -17.82 -0.18
N GLU A 363 26.14 -16.71 0.55
CA GLU A 363 25.97 -16.67 2.01
C GLU A 363 24.50 -16.79 2.47
N THR A 364 23.56 -16.59 1.54
CA THR A 364 22.14 -16.55 1.85
C THR A 364 21.53 -17.94 1.91
N THR A 365 20.91 -18.28 3.04
CA THR A 365 20.11 -19.50 3.23
C THR A 365 18.61 -19.22 3.01
N ASN A 366 17.89 -20.23 2.52
CA ASN A 366 16.42 -20.18 2.44
C ASN A 366 15.85 -20.43 3.83
N LEU A 367 15.05 -19.49 4.34
CA LEU A 367 14.48 -19.53 5.69
C LEU A 367 13.50 -20.70 5.90
N PHE A 368 12.96 -21.26 4.82
CA PHE A 368 11.99 -22.35 4.85
C PHE A 368 12.62 -23.73 4.65
N ASN A 369 13.90 -23.81 4.26
CA ASN A 369 14.63 -25.07 4.06
C ASN A 369 15.71 -25.33 5.13
N ALA A 370 15.86 -24.45 6.14
CA ALA A 370 16.92 -24.54 7.16
C ALA A 370 16.64 -25.58 8.26
N GLY A 371 15.87 -26.62 7.98
CA GLY A 371 15.40 -27.61 8.96
C GLY A 371 15.13 -28.99 8.37
N VAL A 372 16.01 -29.48 7.50
CA VAL A 372 16.09 -30.91 7.11
C VAL A 372 17.49 -31.42 7.42
#